data_AF-A0A7L1DMT8-F1
#
_entry.id   AF-A0A7L1DMT8-F1
#
_cell.length_a   1.000
_cell.length_b   1.000
_cell.length_c   1.000
_cell.angle_alpha   90.00
_cell.angle_beta   90.00
_cell.angle_gamma   90.00
#
_symmetry.space_group_name_H-M   'P 1'
#
loop_
_entity.id
_entity.type
_entity.pdbx_description
1 polymer ?
#
loop_
_entity_poly.entity_id
_entity_poly.type
_entity_poly.pdbx_seq_one_letter_code
_entity_poly.pdbx_strand_id
1 'polypeptide(L)'
;VNNDSSQYKITLSGTVKSPKLNFDPPFLILMPVPLGVETETDINIIPQDYLRQLRIQVELPEIELEDGDSIYPFSVQFSEGQDVVLSSHGKNKQLICNISFRSSKPLSFLGNICFTDEEEN
;
A
#
# COMPACT_ATOMS: atom_id res chain seq x y z
N VAL A 1 -61.74 24.84 -4.78
CA VAL A 1 -61.46 23.45 -4.34
C VAL A 1 -59.95 23.32 -4.25
N ASN A 2 -59.43 23.04 -3.05
CA ASN A 2 -58.01 23.12 -2.68
C ASN A 2 -57.13 22.19 -3.53
N ASN A 3 -55.96 22.71 -3.93
CA ASN A 3 -54.89 21.96 -4.60
C ASN A 3 -53.81 21.61 -3.57
N ASP A 4 -54.04 20.56 -2.78
CA ASP A 4 -53.04 20.04 -1.84
C ASP A 4 -52.06 19.12 -2.59
N SER A 5 -50.93 19.66 -3.05
CA SER A 5 -49.83 18.84 -3.57
C SER A 5 -49.10 18.19 -2.39
N SER A 6 -49.45 16.96 -2.06
CA SER A 6 -48.76 16.20 -1.00
C SER A 6 -47.29 15.97 -1.39
N GLN A 7 -46.37 16.70 -0.77
CA GLN A 7 -44.93 16.50 -0.95
C GLN A 7 -44.46 15.31 -0.12
N TYR A 8 -44.02 14.25 -0.78
CA TYR A 8 -43.35 13.12 -0.13
C TYR A 8 -41.87 13.45 0.03
N LYS A 9 -41.38 13.51 1.28
CA LYS A 9 -39.96 13.68 1.59
C LYS A 9 -39.32 12.32 1.86
N ILE A 10 -38.42 11.89 0.99
CA ILE A 10 -37.58 10.71 1.23
C ILE A 10 -36.26 11.20 1.81
N THR A 11 -35.88 10.65 2.96
CA THR A 11 -34.58 10.91 3.59
C THR A 11 -33.74 9.64 3.47
N LEU A 12 -32.59 9.74 2.81
CA LEU A 12 -31.60 8.68 2.75
C LEU A 12 -30.44 9.03 3.68
N SER A 13 -29.97 8.06 4.46
CA SER A 13 -28.76 8.17 5.26
C SER A 13 -27.87 6.96 5.01
N GLY A 14 -26.57 7.15 5.17
CA GLY A 14 -25.55 6.12 5.02
C GLY A 14 -24.22 6.60 5.59
N THR A 15 -23.31 5.66 5.83
CA THR A 15 -21.96 5.94 6.33
C THR A 15 -20.96 5.60 5.23
N VAL A 16 -20.06 6.54 4.91
CA VAL A 16 -18.94 6.31 4.01
C VAL A 16 -17.79 5.73 4.83
N LYS A 17 -17.18 4.64 4.34
CA LYS A 17 -15.98 4.06 4.95
C LYS A 17 -14.74 4.81 4.45
N SER A 18 -13.76 5.00 5.32
CA SER A 18 -12.46 5.52 4.92
C SER A 18 -11.70 4.50 4.07
N PRO A 19 -11.00 4.94 3.01
CA PRO A 19 -10.07 4.10 2.26
C PRO A 19 -9.03 3.46 3.19
N LYS A 20 -8.58 2.27 2.83
CA LYS A 20 -7.51 1.58 3.57
C LYS A 20 -6.75 0.59 2.68
N LEU A 21 -5.45 0.48 2.92
CA LEU A 21 -4.60 -0.54 2.33
C LEU A 21 -4.43 -1.71 3.31
N ASN A 22 -4.55 -2.94 2.81
CA ASN A 22 -4.17 -4.15 3.56
C ASN A 22 -3.09 -4.88 2.78
N PHE A 23 -2.32 -5.72 3.48
CA PHE A 23 -1.15 -6.40 2.92
C PHE A 23 -1.23 -7.90 3.16
N ASP A 24 -0.81 -8.67 2.16
CA ASP A 24 -0.68 -10.13 2.24
C ASP A 24 0.63 -10.57 1.56
N PRO A 25 1.62 -11.09 2.31
CA PRO A 25 1.61 -11.28 3.77
C PRO A 25 1.62 -9.94 4.56
N PRO A 26 1.15 -9.93 5.83
CA PRO A 26 1.12 -8.73 6.66
C PRO A 26 2.49 -8.32 7.23
N PHE A 27 3.48 -9.22 7.19
CA PHE A 27 4.85 -8.95 7.58
C PHE A 27 5.81 -9.77 6.71
N LEU A 28 6.99 -9.23 6.45
CA LEU A 28 8.05 -9.91 5.72
C LEU A 28 9.15 -10.33 6.68
N ILE A 29 9.55 -11.60 6.58
CA ILE A 29 10.72 -12.14 7.27
C ILE A 29 11.64 -12.69 6.19
N LEU A 30 12.77 -12.01 5.99
CA LEU A 30 13.82 -12.52 5.13
C LEU A 30 14.67 -13.49 5.95
N MET A 31 14.78 -14.73 5.48
CA MET A 31 15.79 -15.67 5.98
C MET A 31 17.19 -15.08 5.74
N PRO A 32 18.24 -15.50 6.49
CA PRO A 32 19.58 -14.96 6.33
C PRO A 32 19.99 -14.86 4.85
N VAL A 33 20.17 -13.61 4.38
CA VAL A 33 20.45 -13.30 2.98
C VAL A 33 21.96 -13.20 2.77
N PRO A 34 22.53 -13.84 1.73
CA PRO A 34 23.94 -13.69 1.41
C PRO A 34 24.31 -12.25 1.04
N LEU A 35 25.52 -11.83 1.42
CA LEU A 35 26.02 -10.49 1.07
C LEU A 35 26.14 -10.29 -0.43
N GLY A 36 25.72 -9.12 -0.90
CA GLY A 36 25.82 -8.68 -2.28
C GLY A 36 24.84 -9.36 -3.24
N VAL A 37 24.04 -10.31 -2.77
CA VAL A 37 23.02 -11.04 -3.54
C VAL A 37 21.67 -10.38 -3.34
N GLU A 38 20.97 -10.13 -4.44
CA GLU A 38 19.59 -9.63 -4.42
C GLU A 38 18.64 -10.76 -4.04
N THR A 39 17.76 -10.50 -3.08
CA THR A 39 16.70 -11.42 -2.66
C THR A 39 15.37 -10.71 -2.77
N GLU A 40 14.42 -11.39 -3.41
CA GLU A 40 13.13 -10.81 -3.75
C GLU A 40 11.99 -11.53 -3.03
N THR A 41 10.94 -10.79 -2.74
CA THR A 41 9.66 -11.33 -2.29
C THR A 41 8.52 -10.46 -2.78
N ASP A 42 7.40 -11.09 -3.11
CA ASP A 42 6.19 -10.36 -3.49
C ASP A 42 5.27 -10.15 -2.30
N ILE A 43 4.59 -9.00 -2.28
CA ILE A 43 3.43 -8.75 -1.43
C ILE A 43 2.24 -8.34 -2.29
N ASN A 44 1.05 -8.73 -1.84
CA ASN A 44 -0.20 -8.24 -2.37
C ASN A 44 -0.65 -7.03 -1.55
N ILE A 45 -0.83 -5.90 -2.21
CA ILE A 45 -1.49 -4.72 -1.66
C ILE A 45 -2.95 -4.80 -2.06
N ILE A 46 -3.84 -4.67 -1.06
CA ILE A 46 -5.28 -4.90 -1.19
C ILE A 46 -6.03 -3.61 -0.81
N PRO A 47 -6.27 -2.71 -1.77
CA PRO A 47 -7.01 -1.48 -1.53
C PRO A 47 -8.48 -1.77 -1.23
N GLN A 48 -9.04 -1.14 -0.20
CA GLN A 48 -10.44 -1.27 0.19
C GLN A 48 -11.08 0.10 0.35
N ASP A 49 -12.38 0.19 0.01
CA ASP A 49 -13.20 1.38 0.24
C ASP A 49 -12.74 2.67 -0.51
N TYR A 50 -11.82 2.55 -1.49
CA TYR A 50 -11.47 3.64 -2.42
C TYR A 50 -12.64 3.97 -3.35
N LEU A 51 -12.93 5.27 -3.50
CA LEU A 51 -13.99 5.78 -4.38
C LEU A 51 -13.47 6.41 -5.67
N ARG A 52 -12.15 6.62 -5.76
CA ARG A 52 -11.45 7.16 -6.93
C ARG A 52 -10.14 6.41 -7.14
N GLN A 53 -9.62 6.48 -8.36
CA GLN A 53 -8.28 6.02 -8.65
C GLN A 53 -7.27 6.92 -7.96
N LEU A 54 -6.32 6.32 -7.26
CA LEU A 54 -5.22 7.00 -6.56
C LEU A 54 -3.92 6.24 -6.83
N ARG A 55 -2.79 6.94 -6.80
CA ARG A 55 -1.47 6.33 -6.94
C ARG A 55 -0.84 6.08 -5.57
N ILE A 56 -0.27 4.90 -5.39
CA ILE A 56 0.47 4.54 -4.18
C ILE A 56 1.91 5.06 -4.28
N GLN A 57 2.34 5.76 -3.25
CA GLN A 57 3.72 6.14 -3.00
C GLN A 57 4.35 5.18 -2.01
N VAL A 58 5.67 4.99 -2.11
CA VAL A 58 6.42 4.09 -1.23
C VAL A 58 7.59 4.85 -0.62
N GLU A 59 7.69 4.80 0.70
CA GLU A 59 8.84 5.28 1.45
C GLU A 59 9.63 4.07 1.95
N LEU A 60 10.90 4.01 1.56
CA LEU A 60 11.82 2.95 1.90
C LEU A 60 12.68 3.37 3.10
N PRO A 61 12.97 2.45 4.03
CA PRO A 61 13.77 2.78 5.19
C PRO A 61 15.23 3.02 4.80
N GLU A 62 15.76 4.14 5.28
CA GLU A 62 17.19 4.41 5.34
C GLU A 62 17.78 3.73 6.57
N ILE A 63 18.94 3.08 6.41
CA ILE A 63 19.61 2.35 7.48
C ILE A 63 21.01 2.90 7.68
N GLU A 64 21.27 3.40 8.89
CA GLU A 64 22.62 3.77 9.35
C GLU A 64 23.43 2.52 9.70
N LEU A 65 24.64 2.45 9.17
CA LEU A 65 25.61 1.38 9.38
C LEU A 65 26.57 1.72 10.52
N GLU A 66 27.31 0.72 11.01
CA GLU A 66 28.27 0.89 12.10
C GLU A 66 29.41 1.88 11.77
N ASP A 67 29.74 2.05 10.49
CA ASP A 67 30.74 3.01 10.02
C ASP A 67 30.19 4.43 9.82
N GLY A 68 28.90 4.66 10.14
CA GLY A 68 28.24 5.95 10.02
C GLY A 68 27.71 6.26 8.61
N ASP A 69 27.89 5.35 7.65
CA ASP A 69 27.27 5.46 6.33
C ASP A 69 25.78 5.11 6.41
N SER A 70 24.94 5.78 5.62
CA SER A 70 23.53 5.40 5.43
C SER A 70 23.32 4.71 4.09
N ILE A 71 22.49 3.67 4.08
CA ILE A 71 22.12 2.92 2.87
C ILE A 71 20.62 2.69 2.76
N TYR A 72 20.16 2.46 1.52
CA TYR A 72 18.81 1.99 1.20
C TYR A 72 18.93 0.56 0.65
N PRO A 73 18.89 -0.48 1.50
CA PRO A 73 19.08 -1.86 1.04
C PRO A 73 17.83 -2.46 0.42
N PHE A 74 16.69 -1.77 0.52
CA PHE A 74 15.43 -2.19 -0.08
C PHE A 74 15.16 -1.41 -1.37
N SER A 75 14.51 -2.07 -2.32
CA SER A 75 13.89 -1.43 -3.48
C SER A 75 12.56 -2.11 -3.80
N VAL A 76 11.69 -1.41 -4.54
CA VAL A 76 10.35 -1.91 -4.87
C VAL A 76 10.03 -1.77 -6.35
N GLN A 77 9.30 -2.75 -6.88
CA GLN A 77 8.78 -2.71 -8.24
C GLN A 77 7.32 -3.19 -8.27
N PHE A 78 6.50 -2.52 -9.07
CA PHE A 78 5.11 -2.88 -9.28
C PHE A 78 4.97 -3.49 -10.67
N SER A 79 4.58 -4.77 -10.74
CA SER A 79 4.48 -5.50 -12.01
C SER A 79 3.36 -4.97 -12.91
N GLU A 80 2.27 -4.48 -12.31
CA GLU A 80 1.07 -4.00 -13.01
C GLU A 80 0.83 -2.49 -12.83
N GLY A 81 1.82 -1.76 -12.32
CA GLY A 81 1.72 -0.33 -11.99
C GLY A 81 1.26 -0.06 -10.56
N GLN A 82 1.25 1.22 -10.19
CA GLN A 82 1.07 1.70 -8.81
C GLN A 82 -0.33 2.28 -8.54
N ASP A 83 -1.23 2.22 -9.52
CA ASP A 83 -2.52 2.88 -9.43
C ASP A 83 -3.58 1.92 -8.85
N VAL A 84 -4.30 2.39 -7.84
CA VAL A 84 -5.49 1.72 -7.31
C VAL A 84 -6.60 1.80 -8.35
N VAL A 85 -6.80 0.72 -9.11
CA VAL A 85 -7.87 0.63 -10.10
C VAL A 85 -9.18 0.18 -9.43
N LEU A 86 -10.21 0.99 -9.58
CA LEU A 86 -11.54 0.71 -9.07
C LEU A 86 -12.17 -0.50 -9.76
N SER A 87 -12.85 -1.33 -8.99
CA SER A 87 -13.68 -2.43 -9.49
C SER A 87 -15.15 -2.10 -9.29
N SER A 88 -15.97 -2.40 -10.30
CA SER A 88 -17.43 -2.25 -10.26
C SER A 88 -18.12 -3.04 -9.15
N HIS A 89 -17.43 -4.03 -8.54
CA HIS A 89 -17.95 -4.90 -7.50
C HIS A 89 -17.47 -4.56 -6.08
N GLY A 90 -16.89 -3.37 -5.87
CA GLY A 90 -16.50 -2.88 -4.53
C GLY A 90 -15.25 -3.54 -3.93
N LYS A 91 -14.59 -4.45 -4.65
CA LYS A 91 -13.28 -4.99 -4.30
C LYS A 91 -12.26 -4.51 -5.32
N ASN A 92 -11.50 -3.46 -4.97
CA ASN A 92 -10.49 -2.90 -5.86
C ASN A 92 -9.48 -3.97 -6.29
N LYS A 93 -8.89 -3.77 -7.46
CA LYS A 93 -7.89 -4.69 -7.98
C LYS A 93 -6.69 -4.71 -7.02
N GLN A 94 -6.19 -5.90 -6.73
CA GLN A 94 -4.96 -6.07 -5.95
C GLN A 94 -3.76 -5.62 -6.78
N LEU A 95 -2.76 -5.07 -6.09
CA LEU A 95 -1.48 -4.69 -6.69
C LEU A 95 -0.41 -5.64 -6.16
N ILE A 96 0.44 -6.13 -7.04
CA ILE A 96 1.59 -6.96 -6.66
C ILE A 96 2.81 -6.03 -6.61
N CYS A 97 3.42 -5.94 -5.43
CA CYS A 97 4.65 -5.21 -5.20
C CYS A 97 5.77 -6.20 -4.91
N ASN A 98 6.76 -6.25 -5.78
CA ASN A 98 8.00 -6.97 -5.56
C ASN A 98 8.92 -6.11 -4.70
N ILE A 99 9.35 -6.66 -3.57
CA ILE A 99 10.31 -6.05 -2.65
C ILE A 99 11.62 -6.79 -2.80
N SER A 100 12.66 -6.06 -3.16
CA SER A 100 14.02 -6.55 -3.31
C SER A 100 14.88 -6.07 -2.15
N PHE A 101 15.70 -6.93 -1.60
CA PHE A 101 16.72 -6.61 -0.58
C PHE A 101 18.11 -6.96 -1.09
N ARG A 102 19.06 -6.04 -0.91
CA ARG A 102 20.47 -6.26 -1.20
C ARG A 102 21.34 -5.39 -0.29
N SER A 103 22.34 -6.01 0.34
CA SER A 103 23.38 -5.29 1.09
C SER A 103 24.76 -5.87 0.82
N SER A 104 25.75 -5.02 0.62
CA SER A 104 27.16 -5.41 0.54
C SER A 104 27.84 -5.56 1.91
N LYS A 105 27.19 -5.10 2.98
CA LYS A 105 27.69 -5.14 4.36
C LYS A 105 26.73 -5.96 5.25
N PRO A 106 27.23 -6.73 6.25
CA PRO A 106 26.36 -7.39 7.21
C PRO A 106 25.49 -6.37 7.96
N LEU A 107 24.18 -6.63 8.01
CA LEU A 107 23.25 -5.81 8.78
C LEU A 107 22.08 -6.65 9.30
N SER A 108 21.47 -6.18 10.38
CA SER A 108 20.20 -6.69 10.91
C SER A 108 19.24 -5.51 11.03
N PHE A 109 18.04 -5.65 10.48
CA PHE A 109 17.07 -4.56 10.43
C PHE A 109 15.66 -5.07 10.76
N LEU A 110 14.95 -4.28 11.56
CA LEU A 110 13.52 -4.41 11.81
C LEU A 110 12.91 -3.02 11.70
N GLY A 111 11.97 -2.86 10.77
CA GLY A 111 11.30 -1.59 10.53
C GLY A 111 10.21 -1.72 9.48
N ASN A 112 9.75 -0.59 8.98
CA ASN A 112 8.60 -0.51 8.08
C ASN A 112 9.03 -0.05 6.69
N ILE A 113 8.35 -0.57 5.68
CA ILE A 113 8.24 0.06 4.35
C ILE A 113 6.84 0.69 4.33
N CYS A 114 6.75 2.01 4.16
CA CYS A 114 5.47 2.70 4.22
C CYS A 114 4.88 2.83 2.82
N PHE A 115 3.62 2.44 2.67
CA PHE A 115 2.84 2.63 1.45
C PHE A 115 1.74 3.63 1.77
N THR A 116 1.70 4.73 1.02
CA THR A 116 0.79 5.85 1.30
C THR A 116 0.09 6.27 0.02
N ASP A 117 -1.20 6.59 0.07
CA ASP A 117 -1.89 7.19 -1.08
C ASP A 117 -1.78 8.73 -1.12
N GLU A 118 -2.31 9.35 -2.18
CA GLU A 118 -2.27 10.81 -2.36
C GLU A 118 -3.08 11.60 -1.31
N GLU A 119 -3.92 10.92 -0.51
CA GLU A 119 -4.68 11.50 0.59
C GLU A 119 -4.02 11.22 1.96
N GLU A 120 -2.78 10.72 1.96
CA GLU A 120 -2.01 10.38 3.17
C GLU A 120 -2.64 9.25 4.02
N ASN A 121 -3.41 8.34 3.40
CA ASN A 121 -3.88 7.10 4.05
C ASN A 121 -2.90 5.94 3.92
#